data_AF-A0A524K560-F1
#
_entry.id   AF-A0A524K560-F1
#
_cell.length_a   1.000
_cell.length_b   1.000
_cell.length_c   1.000
_cell.angle_alpha   90.00
_cell.angle_beta   90.00
_cell.angle_gamma   90.00
#
_symmetry.space_group_name_H-M   'P 1'
#
loop_
_entity.id
_entity.type
_entity.pdbx_description
1 polymer ?
#
loop_
_entity_poly.entity_id
_entity_poly.type
_entity_poly.pdbx_seq_one_letter_code
_entity_poly.pdbx_strand_id
1 'polypeptide(L)'
;MSLLTAWLCFGLLVATLGLGPWQALRTAQPLINNLLRRDLGIWAALTGLAHLVVATAEVMQPAYFSTYFTVSPGAPLTGWAGWIGRSSIVGGYVVGLIFLVLLGLSNNLSLRRLGSGRWKRLQGLSSVAFLLTVAHGAVFQLIEGRTGVWLATLVVMSIAILALRRRARRAIAAG
;
A
#
# COMPACT_ATOMS: atom_id res chain seq x y z
N MET A 1 -7.82 11.06 12.40
CA MET A 1 -7.76 9.58 12.40
C MET A 1 -7.15 9.00 11.13
N SER A 2 -7.36 9.65 9.97
CA SER A 2 -6.81 9.22 8.67
C SER A 2 -5.29 8.97 8.64
N LEU A 3 -4.47 9.85 9.24
CA LEU A 3 -3.00 9.73 9.21
C LEU A 3 -2.48 8.46 9.94
N LEU A 4 -3.06 8.15 11.10
CA LEU A 4 -2.65 6.99 11.90
C LEU A 4 -2.95 5.68 11.16
N THR A 5 -4.15 5.55 10.59
CA THR A 5 -4.54 4.35 9.84
C THR A 5 -3.72 4.19 8.55
N ALA A 6 -3.32 5.29 7.90
CA ALA A 6 -2.42 5.26 6.74
C ALA A 6 -1.03 4.69 7.10
N TRP A 7 -0.41 5.21 8.15
CA TRP A 7 0.92 4.76 8.59
C TRP A 7 0.92 3.33 9.12
N LEU A 8 -0.14 2.95 9.83
CA LEU A 8 -0.32 1.57 10.28
C LEU A 8 -0.45 0.61 9.10
N CYS A 9 -1.28 0.94 8.11
CA CYS A 9 -1.41 0.18 6.86
C CYS A 9 -0.05 0.03 6.15
N PHE A 10 0.69 1.13 5.99
CA PHE A 10 2.02 1.14 5.37
C PHE A 10 3.02 0.24 6.13
N GLY A 11 3.11 0.37 7.46
CA GLY A 11 4.00 -0.45 8.28
C GLY A 11 3.66 -1.94 8.19
N LEU A 12 2.37 -2.29 8.22
CA LEU A 12 1.92 -3.67 8.07
C LEU A 12 2.18 -4.22 6.66
N LEU A 13 2.06 -3.42 5.60
CA LEU A 13 2.45 -3.80 4.25
C LEU A 13 3.96 -4.06 4.15
N VAL A 14 4.79 -3.19 4.74
CA VAL A 14 6.25 -3.38 4.79
C VAL A 14 6.58 -4.71 5.48
N ALA A 15 6.00 -4.97 6.66
CA ALA A 15 6.21 -6.21 7.38
C ALA A 15 5.75 -7.45 6.57
N THR A 16 4.55 -7.39 5.98
CA THR A 16 3.97 -8.44 5.14
C THR A 16 4.85 -8.78 3.94
N LEU A 17 5.40 -7.75 3.28
CA LEU A 17 6.27 -7.92 2.11
C LEU A 17 7.69 -8.34 2.48
N GLY A 18 8.10 -8.16 3.74
CA GLY A 18 9.46 -8.43 4.24
C GLY A 18 9.65 -9.86 4.71
N LEU A 19 8.60 -10.48 5.28
CA LEU A 19 8.66 -11.85 5.79
C LEU A 19 9.10 -12.88 4.73
N GLY A 20 8.59 -12.76 3.50
CA GLY A 20 8.96 -13.68 2.41
C GLY A 20 10.44 -13.61 2.04
N PRO A 21 10.96 -12.43 1.67
CA PRO A 21 12.38 -12.21 1.41
C PRO A 21 13.29 -12.60 2.58
N TRP A 22 12.90 -12.25 3.80
CA TRP A 22 13.68 -12.54 5.01
C TRP A 22 13.83 -14.05 5.23
N GLN A 23 12.77 -14.84 5.03
CA GLN A 23 12.87 -16.30 5.06
C GLN A 23 13.74 -16.82 3.91
N ALA A 24 13.51 -16.35 2.68
CA ALA A 24 14.24 -16.81 1.51
C ALA A 24 15.76 -16.62 1.64
N LEU A 25 16.20 -15.51 2.25
CA LEU A 25 17.62 -15.28 2.52
C LEU A 25 18.19 -16.19 3.61
N ARG A 26 17.37 -16.70 4.52
CA ARG A 26 17.79 -17.62 5.59
C ARG A 26 17.75 -19.09 5.16
N THR A 27 16.82 -19.47 4.30
CA THR A 27 16.55 -20.89 3.99
C THR A 27 16.79 -21.25 2.53
N ALA A 28 17.13 -20.29 1.65
CA ALA A 28 17.19 -20.46 0.19
C ALA A 28 15.89 -21.02 -0.44
N GLN A 29 14.75 -20.90 0.26
CA GLN A 29 13.46 -21.45 -0.17
C GLN A 29 12.37 -20.37 -0.18
N PRO A 30 11.46 -20.38 -1.17
CA PRO A 30 10.38 -19.41 -1.24
C PRO A 30 9.32 -19.65 -0.15
N LEU A 31 8.91 -18.57 0.53
CA LEU A 31 7.76 -18.61 1.43
C LEU A 31 6.46 -18.70 0.61
N ILE A 32 5.81 -19.86 0.65
CA ILE A 32 4.56 -20.13 -0.09
C ILE A 32 3.36 -19.60 0.69
N ASN A 33 3.06 -20.20 1.85
CA ASN A 33 1.97 -19.84 2.75
C ASN A 33 2.51 -19.79 4.19
N ASN A 34 2.31 -18.65 4.87
CA ASN A 34 2.76 -18.43 6.24
C ASN A 34 1.67 -17.64 6.97
N LEU A 35 1.26 -18.13 8.14
CA LEU A 35 0.13 -17.58 8.90
C LEU A 35 0.41 -16.14 9.33
N LEU A 36 1.57 -15.86 9.92
CA LEU A 36 1.94 -14.51 10.35
C LEU A 36 1.92 -13.51 9.19
N ARG A 37 2.46 -13.89 8.02
CA ARG A 37 2.40 -13.03 6.82
C ARG A 37 0.96 -12.75 6.39
N ARG A 38 0.10 -13.76 6.46
CA ARG A 38 -1.32 -13.62 6.10
C ARG A 38 -2.04 -12.70 7.08
N ASP A 39 -1.80 -12.87 8.38
CA ASP A 39 -2.45 -12.07 9.42
C ASP A 39 -2.02 -10.61 9.33
N LEU A 40 -0.73 -10.33 9.18
CA LEU A 40 -0.24 -8.97 8.92
C LEU A 40 -0.82 -8.38 7.62
N GLY A 41 -0.97 -9.19 6.58
CA GLY A 41 -1.58 -8.77 5.32
C GLY A 41 -3.06 -8.45 5.46
N ILE A 42 -3.80 -9.21 6.26
CA ILE A 42 -5.21 -8.95 6.59
C ILE A 42 -5.31 -7.64 7.35
N TRP A 43 -4.52 -7.45 8.41
CA TRP A 43 -4.51 -6.20 9.17
C TRP A 43 -4.11 -4.99 8.31
N ALA A 44 -3.15 -5.15 7.39
CA ALA A 44 -2.78 -4.11 6.44
C ALA A 44 -3.97 -3.71 5.56
N ALA A 45 -4.70 -4.69 5.02
CA ALA A 45 -5.86 -4.43 4.19
C ALA A 45 -7.03 -3.82 4.98
N LEU A 46 -7.32 -4.31 6.19
CA LEU A 46 -8.38 -3.76 7.05
C LEU A 46 -8.08 -2.31 7.44
N THR A 47 -6.85 -2.01 7.88
CA THR A 47 -6.44 -0.65 8.25
C THR A 47 -6.41 0.28 7.05
N GLY A 48 -5.99 -0.21 5.87
CA GLY A 48 -6.04 0.54 4.61
C GLY A 48 -7.47 0.85 4.15
N LEU A 49 -8.41 -0.08 4.32
CA LEU A 49 -9.84 0.16 4.04
C LEU A 49 -10.46 1.14 5.04
N ALA A 50 -10.12 1.01 6.33
CA ALA A 50 -10.54 1.98 7.34
C ALA A 50 -9.99 3.38 7.03
N HIS A 51 -8.72 3.48 6.62
CA HIS A 51 -8.14 4.71 6.12
C HIS A 51 -8.93 5.27 4.92
N LEU A 52 -9.25 4.45 3.92
CA LEU A 52 -10.01 4.89 2.76
C LEU A 52 -11.39 5.46 3.15
N VAL A 53 -12.13 4.81 4.04
CA VAL A 53 -13.45 5.29 4.52
C VAL A 53 -13.32 6.65 5.19
N VAL A 54 -12.39 6.80 6.14
CA VAL A 54 -12.15 8.06 6.85
C VAL A 54 -11.64 9.15 5.89
N ALA A 55 -10.68 8.82 5.03
CA ALA A 55 -10.13 9.74 4.04
C ALA A 55 -11.19 10.20 3.03
N THR A 56 -12.16 9.35 2.69
CA THR A 56 -13.28 9.73 1.81
C THR A 56 -14.11 10.84 2.45
N ALA A 57 -14.38 10.74 3.76
CA ALA A 57 -15.14 11.74 4.50
C ALA A 57 -14.34 13.03 4.80
N GLU A 58 -13.02 12.92 4.99
CA GLU A 58 -12.17 14.04 5.44
C GLU A 58 -11.32 14.65 4.31
N VAL A 59 -10.46 13.84 3.69
CA VAL A 59 -9.32 14.27 2.87
C VAL A 59 -9.66 14.34 1.38
N MET A 60 -10.58 13.52 0.90
CA MET A 60 -11.01 13.48 -0.51
C MET A 60 -12.10 14.52 -0.83
N GLN A 61 -12.27 15.51 0.03
CA GLN A 61 -13.26 16.56 -0.12
C GLN A 61 -12.68 17.79 -0.84
N PRO A 62 -13.45 18.50 -1.68
CA PRO A 62 -12.99 19.73 -2.33
C PRO A 62 -12.45 20.77 -1.33
N ALA A 63 -13.14 20.90 -0.18
CA ALA A 63 -12.77 21.81 0.90
C ALA A 63 -11.37 21.52 1.47
N TYR A 64 -10.98 20.24 1.53
CA TYR A 64 -9.65 19.87 2.00
C TYR A 64 -8.56 20.36 1.03
N PHE A 65 -8.73 20.11 -0.26
CA PHE A 65 -7.76 20.54 -1.27
C PHE A 65 -7.65 22.07 -1.41
N SER A 66 -8.73 22.82 -1.18
CA SER A 66 -8.68 24.29 -1.17
C SER A 66 -7.82 24.88 -0.04
N THR A 67 -7.44 24.09 0.98
CA THR A 67 -6.49 24.55 2.01
C THR A 67 -5.03 24.53 1.54
N TYR A 68 -4.72 23.76 0.49
CA TYR A 68 -3.36 23.58 -0.04
C TYR A 68 -3.16 24.19 -1.43
N PHE A 69 -4.23 24.40 -2.18
CA PHE A 69 -4.20 25.05 -3.49
C PHE A 69 -4.89 26.42 -3.43
N THR A 70 -4.26 27.44 -4.00
CA THR A 70 -4.84 28.79 -4.14
C THR A 70 -5.99 28.77 -5.15
N VAL A 71 -7.20 28.47 -4.66
CA VAL A 71 -8.43 28.38 -5.46
C VAL A 71 -9.55 29.08 -4.70
N SER A 72 -10.40 29.82 -5.42
CA SER A 72 -11.57 30.46 -4.82
C SER A 72 -12.51 29.42 -4.19
N PRO A 73 -13.15 29.70 -3.04
CA PRO A 73 -14.09 28.78 -2.41
C PRO A 73 -15.18 28.32 -3.38
N GLY A 74 -15.35 27.00 -3.51
CA GLY A 74 -16.35 26.41 -4.41
C GLY A 74 -15.94 26.31 -5.89
N ALA A 75 -14.78 26.87 -6.29
CA ALA A 75 -14.28 26.67 -7.65
C ALA A 75 -13.68 25.25 -7.80
N PRO A 76 -13.87 24.59 -8.95
CA PRO A 76 -13.27 23.30 -9.21
C PRO A 76 -11.74 23.41 -9.28
N LEU A 77 -11.03 22.40 -8.78
CA LEU A 77 -9.58 22.28 -9.00
C LEU A 77 -9.32 22.00 -10.49
N THR A 78 -8.58 22.89 -11.15
CA THR A 78 -8.19 22.78 -12.56
C THR A 78 -6.67 22.58 -12.71
N GLY A 79 -6.23 22.33 -13.94
CA GLY A 79 -4.81 22.15 -14.26
C GLY A 79 -4.14 21.03 -13.47
N TRP A 80 -2.90 21.27 -13.04
CA TRP A 80 -2.08 20.30 -12.31
C TRP A 80 -2.69 19.93 -10.95
N ALA A 81 -3.23 20.90 -10.21
CA ALA A 81 -3.86 20.68 -8.91
C ALA A 81 -5.10 19.78 -9.04
N GLY A 82 -5.93 20.04 -10.05
CA GLY A 82 -7.09 19.20 -10.36
C GLY A 82 -6.72 17.78 -10.79
N TRP A 83 -5.66 17.62 -11.59
CA TRP A 83 -5.18 16.31 -11.99
C TRP A 83 -4.61 15.51 -10.80
N ILE A 84 -3.80 16.15 -9.94
CA ILE A 84 -3.26 15.52 -8.72
C ILE A 84 -4.39 15.11 -7.77
N GLY A 85 -5.36 16.00 -7.53
CA GLY A 85 -6.51 15.70 -6.66
C GLY A 85 -7.31 14.50 -7.17
N ARG A 86 -7.72 14.50 -8.44
CA ARG A 86 -8.50 13.39 -9.03
C ARG A 86 -7.71 12.09 -9.08
N SER A 87 -6.46 12.12 -9.52
CA SER A 87 -5.62 10.93 -9.61
C SER A 87 -5.34 10.32 -8.23
N SER A 88 -5.18 11.15 -7.19
CA SER A 88 -5.00 10.69 -5.81
C SER A 88 -6.24 10.00 -5.25
N ILE A 89 -7.43 10.54 -5.52
CA ILE A 89 -8.72 9.95 -5.15
C ILE A 89 -8.91 8.60 -5.85
N VAL A 90 -8.75 8.57 -7.18
CA VAL A 90 -8.88 7.34 -7.98
C VAL A 90 -7.86 6.30 -7.52
N GLY A 91 -6.60 6.70 -7.27
CA GLY A 91 -5.56 5.84 -6.74
C GLY A 91 -5.94 5.21 -5.40
N GLY A 92 -6.52 6.00 -4.49
CA GLY A 92 -7.03 5.50 -3.20
C GLY A 92 -8.10 4.41 -3.38
N TYR A 93 -9.08 4.62 -4.26
CA TYR A 93 -10.11 3.61 -4.54
C TYR A 93 -9.55 2.35 -5.21
N VAL A 94 -8.60 2.50 -6.14
CA VAL A 94 -7.92 1.36 -6.78
C VAL A 94 -7.17 0.52 -5.74
N VAL A 95 -6.44 1.17 -4.82
CA VAL A 95 -5.77 0.47 -3.71
C VAL A 95 -6.78 -0.24 -2.82
N GLY A 96 -7.90 0.41 -2.47
CA GLY A 96 -9.00 -0.19 -1.71
C GLY A 96 -9.56 -1.45 -2.39
N LEU A 97 -9.80 -1.40 -3.69
CA LEU A 97 -10.26 -2.56 -4.46
C LEU A 97 -9.24 -3.71 -4.42
N ILE A 98 -7.95 -3.40 -4.56
CA ILE A 98 -6.89 -4.41 -4.42
C ILE A 98 -6.90 -5.02 -3.01
N PHE A 99 -7.10 -4.23 -1.96
CA PHE A 99 -7.23 -4.75 -0.59
C PHE A 99 -8.43 -5.68 -0.42
N LEU A 100 -9.59 -5.35 -0.98
CA LEU A 100 -10.74 -6.25 -0.96
C LEU A 100 -10.45 -7.59 -1.66
N VAL A 101 -9.78 -7.54 -2.81
CA VAL A 101 -9.33 -8.76 -3.51
C VAL A 101 -8.36 -9.56 -2.65
N LEU A 102 -7.36 -8.91 -2.05
CA LEU A 102 -6.36 -9.58 -1.20
C LEU A 102 -6.99 -10.19 0.07
N LEU A 103 -7.97 -9.52 0.68
CA LEU A 103 -8.74 -10.08 1.80
C LEU A 103 -9.53 -11.32 1.38
N GLY A 104 -10.23 -11.25 0.25
CA GLY A 104 -10.94 -12.39 -0.34
C GLY A 104 -10.02 -13.58 -0.65
N LEU A 105 -8.73 -13.34 -0.90
CA LEU A 105 -7.71 -14.38 -1.12
C LEU A 105 -7.06 -14.88 0.17
N SER A 106 -7.23 -14.19 1.30
CA SER A 106 -6.52 -14.47 2.56
C SER A 106 -7.20 -15.55 3.40
N ASN A 107 -7.64 -16.64 2.77
CA ASN A 107 -8.25 -17.79 3.44
C ASN A 107 -7.91 -19.12 2.73
N ASN A 108 -8.09 -20.23 3.45
CA ASN A 108 -7.74 -21.56 2.94
C ASN A 108 -8.69 -22.01 1.81
N LEU A 109 -9.93 -21.52 1.79
CA LEU A 109 -10.91 -21.86 0.75
C LEU A 109 -10.47 -21.33 -0.61
N SER A 110 -10.04 -20.07 -0.68
CA SER A 110 -9.52 -19.44 -1.89
C SER A 110 -8.25 -20.13 -2.38
N LEU A 111 -7.34 -20.53 -1.49
CA LEU A 111 -6.15 -21.31 -1.86
C LEU A 111 -6.53 -22.67 -2.46
N ARG A 112 -7.48 -23.38 -1.87
CA ARG A 112 -7.96 -24.69 -2.38
C ARG A 112 -8.64 -24.57 -3.73
N ARG A 113 -9.52 -23.56 -3.90
CA ARG A 113 -10.29 -23.35 -5.14
C ARG A 113 -9.45 -22.88 -6.32
N LEU A 114 -8.46 -22.02 -6.08
CA LEU A 114 -7.62 -21.44 -7.14
C LEU A 114 -6.36 -22.27 -7.44
N GLY A 115 -5.95 -23.14 -6.50
CA GLY A 115 -4.65 -23.80 -6.53
C GLY A 115 -3.50 -22.85 -6.18
N SER A 116 -2.36 -23.42 -5.81
CA SER A 116 -1.19 -22.68 -5.31
C SER A 116 -0.65 -21.65 -6.31
N GLY A 117 -0.56 -22.00 -7.61
CA GLY A 117 -0.02 -21.13 -8.65
C GLY A 117 -0.85 -19.86 -8.89
N ARG A 118 -2.14 -20.02 -9.20
CA ARG A 118 -3.04 -18.87 -9.46
C ARG A 118 -3.24 -18.02 -8.22
N TRP A 119 -3.39 -18.66 -7.05
CA TRP A 119 -3.47 -17.94 -5.78
C TRP A 119 -2.21 -17.09 -5.53
N LYS A 120 -1.02 -17.65 -5.77
CA LYS A 120 0.25 -16.92 -5.59
C LYS A 120 0.39 -15.75 -6.55
N ARG A 121 -0.02 -15.92 -7.82
CA ARG A 121 -0.02 -14.85 -8.83
C ARG A 121 -0.91 -13.68 -8.38
N LEU A 122 -2.12 -13.96 -7.91
CA LEU A 122 -3.03 -12.92 -7.42
C LEU A 122 -2.55 -12.27 -6.13
N GLN A 123 -1.95 -13.03 -5.22
CA GLN A 123 -1.27 -12.49 -4.03
C GLN A 123 -0.09 -11.55 -4.41
N GLY A 124 0.40 -11.62 -5.64
CA GLY A 124 1.35 -10.66 -6.21
C GLY A 124 0.84 -9.21 -6.22
N LEU A 125 -0.49 -9.02 -6.24
CA LEU A 125 -1.13 -7.70 -6.15
C LEU A 125 -0.76 -6.95 -4.87
N SER A 126 -0.31 -7.63 -3.81
CA SER A 126 0.26 -6.97 -2.61
C SER A 126 1.43 -6.05 -2.92
N SER A 127 2.24 -6.36 -3.95
CA SER A 127 3.33 -5.48 -4.39
C SER A 127 2.80 -4.25 -5.12
N VAL A 128 1.73 -4.42 -5.90
CA VAL A 128 1.07 -3.31 -6.60
C VAL A 128 0.41 -2.37 -5.60
N ALA A 129 -0.36 -2.92 -4.64
CA ALA A 129 -0.96 -2.17 -3.55
C ALA A 129 0.09 -1.36 -2.79
N PHE A 130 1.24 -1.98 -2.47
CA PHE A 130 2.34 -1.29 -1.82
C PHE A 130 2.89 -0.11 -2.63
N LEU A 131 3.21 -0.31 -3.90
CA LEU A 131 3.74 0.77 -4.75
C LEU A 131 2.75 1.92 -4.90
N LEU A 132 1.46 1.61 -5.09
CA LEU A 132 0.41 2.62 -5.16
C LEU A 132 0.23 3.34 -3.81
N THR A 133 0.32 2.63 -2.69
CA THR A 133 0.26 3.22 -1.34
C THR A 133 1.43 4.18 -1.12
N VAL A 134 2.64 3.81 -1.55
CA VAL A 134 3.82 4.68 -1.47
C VAL A 134 3.66 5.91 -2.35
N ALA A 135 3.22 5.75 -3.60
CA ALA A 135 3.00 6.86 -4.51
C ALA A 135 1.93 7.83 -3.96
N HIS A 136 0.80 7.29 -3.51
CA HIS A 136 -0.27 8.07 -2.89
C HIS A 136 0.22 8.80 -1.64
N GLY A 137 0.92 8.09 -0.74
CA GLY A 137 1.51 8.69 0.45
C GLY A 137 2.49 9.81 0.12
N ALA A 138 3.38 9.61 -0.86
CA ALA A 138 4.35 10.63 -1.27
C ALA A 138 3.67 11.90 -1.79
N VAL A 139 2.60 11.76 -2.57
CA VAL A 139 1.81 12.90 -3.06
C VAL A 139 1.24 13.70 -1.88
N PHE A 140 0.61 13.06 -0.90
CA PHE A 140 0.04 13.76 0.26
C PHE A 140 1.11 14.34 1.18
N GLN A 141 2.26 13.69 1.35
CA GLN A 141 3.38 14.27 2.12
C GLN A 141 3.86 15.59 1.48
N LEU A 142 3.90 15.65 0.14
CA LEU A 142 4.31 16.85 -0.58
C LEU A 142 3.24 17.95 -0.54
N ILE A 143 1.97 17.61 -0.78
CA ILE A 143 0.85 18.58 -0.72
C ILE A 143 0.71 19.18 0.67
N GLU A 144 0.75 18.33 1.71
CA GLU A 144 0.56 18.76 3.10
C GLU A 144 1.81 19.39 3.71
N GLY A 145 2.90 19.57 2.93
CA GLY A 145 4.16 20.12 3.41
C GLY A 145 4.86 19.26 4.48
N ARG A 146 4.43 18.01 4.64
CA ARG A 146 4.95 17.05 5.63
C ARG A 146 6.29 16.45 5.17
N THR A 147 7.27 17.31 5.03
CA THR A 147 8.65 16.93 4.66
C THR A 147 9.46 16.51 5.89
N GLY A 148 10.72 16.12 5.70
CA GLY A 148 11.60 15.67 6.79
C GLY A 148 11.38 14.21 7.17
N VAL A 149 11.19 13.92 8.46
CA VAL A 149 11.21 12.55 9.01
C VAL A 149 10.12 11.65 8.39
N TRP A 150 8.95 12.21 8.08
CA TRP A 150 7.84 11.45 7.50
C TRP A 150 8.14 10.99 6.08
N LEU A 151 8.52 11.92 5.20
CA LEU A 151 8.91 11.59 3.83
C LEU A 151 10.16 10.69 3.81
N ALA A 152 11.16 10.95 4.66
CA ALA A 152 12.35 10.13 4.78
C ALA A 152 11.99 8.68 5.21
N THR A 153 11.11 8.51 6.19
CA THR A 153 10.66 7.18 6.64
C THR A 153 9.96 6.42 5.51
N LEU A 154 9.04 7.08 4.80
CA LEU A 154 8.35 6.49 3.65
C LEU A 154 9.34 6.00 2.60
N VAL A 155 10.29 6.85 2.22
CA VAL A 155 11.30 6.56 1.18
C VAL A 155 12.25 5.44 1.63
N VAL A 156 12.83 5.55 2.82
CA VAL A 156 13.81 4.58 3.33
C VAL A 156 13.19 3.20 3.49
N MET A 157 12.02 3.10 4.11
CA MET A 157 11.32 1.82 4.25
C MET A 157 10.94 1.22 2.89
N SER A 158 10.55 2.07 1.93
CA SER A 158 10.21 1.62 0.57
C SER A 158 11.41 1.10 -0.20
N ILE A 159 12.54 1.81 -0.13
CA ILE A 159 13.79 1.36 -0.75
C ILE A 159 14.26 0.06 -0.09
N ALA A 160 14.26 0.01 1.25
CA ALA A 160 14.70 -1.15 2.01
C ALA A 160 13.90 -2.41 1.62
N ILE A 161 12.56 -2.32 1.56
CA ILE A 161 11.73 -3.47 1.24
C ILE A 161 11.88 -3.94 -0.21
N LEU A 162 12.02 -3.00 -1.16
CA LEU A 162 12.25 -3.33 -2.56
C LEU A 162 13.63 -3.95 -2.79
N ALA A 163 14.66 -3.41 -2.12
CA ALA A 163 16.02 -3.96 -2.14
C ALA A 163 16.06 -5.37 -1.55
N LEU A 164 15.43 -5.57 -0.39
CA LEU A 164 15.33 -6.87 0.27
C LEU A 164 14.65 -7.91 -0.65
N ARG A 165 13.53 -7.54 -1.26
CA ARG A 165 12.82 -8.40 -2.23
C ARG A 165 13.68 -8.74 -3.44
N ARG A 166 14.44 -7.77 -3.97
CA ARG A 166 15.34 -8.00 -5.11
C ARG A 166 16.46 -8.97 -4.73
N ARG A 167 17.07 -8.78 -3.55
CA ARG A 167 18.13 -9.66 -3.03
C ARG A 167 17.64 -11.09 -2.84
N ALA A 168 16.47 -11.27 -2.23
CA ALA A 168 15.89 -12.60 -2.03
C ALA A 168 15.57 -13.33 -3.34
N ARG A 169 15.05 -12.64 -4.35
CA ARG A 169 14.82 -13.23 -5.68
C ARG A 169 16.11 -13.74 -6.31
N ARG A 170 17.21 -12.99 -6.17
CA ARG A 170 18.53 -13.40 -6.67
C ARG A 170 19.07 -14.62 -5.93
N ALA A 171 18.92 -14.65 -4.60
CA ALA A 171 19.38 -15.77 -3.79
C ALA A 171 18.66 -17.08 -4.15
N ILE A 172 17.34 -17.04 -4.36
CA ILE A 172 16.56 -18.22 -4.80
C ILE A 172 16.96 -18.65 -6.21
N ALA A 173 17.31 -17.73 -7.11
CA ALA A 173 17.69 -18.07 -8.49
C ALA A 173 19.12 -18.61 -8.62
N ALA A 174 19.95 -18.46 -7.59
CA ALA A 174 21.35 -18.87 -7.59
C ALA A 174 21.62 -20.19 -6.86
N GLY A 175 20.64 -20.71 -6.11
CA GLY A 175 20.69 -22.00 -5.42
C GLY A 175 19.77 -23.01 -6.09
#